data_AF-A0A7S2HE79-F1
#
_entry.id   AF-A0A7S2HE79-F1
#
_cell.length_a   1.000
_cell.length_b   1.000
_cell.length_c   1.000
_cell.angle_alpha   90.00
_cell.angle_beta   90.00
_cell.angle_gamma   90.00
#
_symmetry.space_group_name_H-M   'P 1'
#
loop_
_entity.id
_entity.type
_entity.pdbx_description
1 polymer ?
#
loop_
_entity_poly.entity_id
_entity_poly.type
_entity_poly.pdbx_seq_one_letter_code
_entity_poly.pdbx_strand_id
1 'polypeptide(L)'
;MSRRKKGQTKVSINLKVIANFSDKLFATHVAIKVPVPKNTAKAKIKNSFGRAKYEPEQQAIVWRVKRFPGKAECMLAADVDLMPTVRPKAWSRPPINVEFQVPMFTASGVHVRFLRVYDKSGYHTNRWVRYITKAGGYQIRI
;
A
#
# COMPACT_ATOMS: atom_id res chain seq x y z
N MET A 1 -13.82 36.25 -29.07
CA MET A 1 -13.02 35.06 -29.45
C MET A 1 -11.94 34.83 -28.39
N SER A 2 -12.08 33.84 -27.49
CA SER A 2 -10.96 33.23 -26.75
C SER A 2 -11.45 32.03 -25.93
N ARG A 3 -11.36 30.82 -26.50
CA ARG A 3 -11.55 29.57 -25.76
C ARG A 3 -10.25 29.30 -24.98
N ARG A 4 -10.16 29.70 -23.71
CA ARG A 4 -9.12 29.21 -22.80
C ARG A 4 -9.30 27.70 -22.67
N LYS A 5 -8.35 26.92 -23.20
CA LYS A 5 -8.21 25.48 -22.91
C LYS A 5 -8.09 25.35 -21.39
N LYS A 6 -9.17 24.91 -20.71
CA LYS A 6 -9.11 24.48 -19.30
C LYS A 6 -8.19 23.27 -19.24
N GLY A 7 -6.91 23.50 -18.95
CA GLY A 7 -6.01 22.42 -18.56
C GLY A 7 -6.62 21.67 -17.39
N GLN A 8 -6.39 20.36 -17.29
CA GLN A 8 -6.80 19.58 -16.12
C GLN A 8 -6.10 20.14 -14.89
N THR A 9 -6.77 21.04 -14.17
CA THR A 9 -6.26 21.68 -12.96
C THR A 9 -6.40 20.79 -11.73
N LYS A 10 -7.11 19.66 -11.86
CA LYS A 10 -7.41 18.74 -10.78
C LYS A 10 -7.33 17.30 -11.24
N VAL A 11 -6.84 16.44 -10.36
CA VAL A 11 -6.86 14.99 -10.47
C VAL A 11 -7.58 14.44 -9.25
N SER A 12 -8.69 13.74 -9.46
CA SER A 12 -9.41 13.06 -8.38
C SER A 12 -9.03 11.58 -8.36
N ILE A 13 -8.74 11.07 -7.16
CA ILE A 13 -8.28 9.70 -6.90
C ILE A 13 -9.27 9.09 -5.93
N ASN A 14 -9.91 7.99 -6.32
CA ASN A 14 -10.75 7.18 -5.44
C ASN A 14 -10.20 5.77 -5.40
N LEU A 15 -9.83 5.31 -4.21
CA LEU A 15 -9.25 3.99 -3.97
C LEU A 15 -10.10 3.24 -2.95
N LYS A 16 -10.42 2.00 -3.29
CA LYS A 16 -11.03 1.03 -2.40
C LYS A 16 -10.04 -0.12 -2.24
N VAL A 17 -9.69 -0.44 -1.01
CA VAL A 17 -8.72 -1.49 -0.66
C VAL A 17 -9.42 -2.51 0.22
N ILE A 18 -9.28 -3.78 -0.14
CA ILE A 18 -9.92 -4.91 0.53
C ILE A 18 -8.83 -5.89 0.99
N ALA A 19 -8.88 -6.27 2.26
CA ALA A 19 -7.98 -7.26 2.84
C ALA A 19 -8.46 -8.68 2.53
N ASN A 20 -7.99 -9.28 1.42
CA ASN A 20 -8.43 -10.61 0.96
C ASN A 20 -7.76 -11.79 1.70
N PHE A 21 -7.81 -11.80 3.03
CA PHE A 21 -7.38 -12.91 3.88
C PHE A 21 -8.38 -13.09 5.04
N SER A 22 -8.19 -14.12 5.88
CA SER A 22 -9.11 -14.40 7.00
C SER A 22 -9.20 -13.21 7.96
N ASP A 23 -10.43 -12.92 8.39
CA ASP A 23 -10.81 -11.97 9.44
C ASP A 23 -10.14 -12.21 10.80
N LYS A 24 -9.69 -13.43 11.08
CA LYS A 24 -8.90 -13.78 12.28
C LYS A 24 -7.49 -13.20 12.26
N LEU A 25 -7.01 -12.77 11.10
CA LEU A 25 -5.67 -12.23 10.89
C LEU A 25 -5.74 -10.72 10.62
N PHE A 26 -4.60 -10.05 10.71
CA PHE A 26 -4.47 -8.65 10.37
C PHE A 26 -3.14 -8.39 9.69
N ALA A 27 -3.15 -7.49 8.71
CA ALA A 27 -1.94 -6.95 8.13
C ALA A 27 -1.39 -5.82 9.01
N THR A 28 -0.07 -5.76 9.13
CA THR A 28 0.69 -4.71 9.80
C THR A 28 1.61 -4.03 8.81
N HIS A 29 2.12 -2.85 9.18
CA HIS A 29 3.02 -2.06 8.34
C HIS A 29 2.45 -1.83 6.93
N VAL A 30 1.13 -1.64 6.82
CA VAL A 30 0.50 -1.40 5.54
C VAL A 30 0.83 0.03 5.10
N ALA A 31 1.49 0.17 3.96
CA ALA A 31 1.79 1.44 3.32
C ALA A 31 1.41 1.36 1.85
N ILE A 32 0.42 2.15 1.45
CA ILE A 32 -0.06 2.26 0.06
C ILE A 32 0.48 3.58 -0.48
N LYS A 33 1.35 3.50 -1.49
CA LYS A 33 1.97 4.65 -2.14
C LYS A 33 1.34 4.88 -3.50
N VAL A 34 0.55 5.95 -3.58
CA VAL A 34 -0.19 6.35 -4.78
C VAL A 34 0.57 7.49 -5.43
N PRO A 35 1.21 7.28 -6.60
CA PRO A 35 1.95 8.35 -7.25
C PRO A 35 1.00 9.46 -7.71
N VAL A 36 1.49 10.69 -7.66
CA VAL A 36 0.78 11.88 -8.15
C VAL A 36 1.64 12.64 -9.17
N PRO A 37 1.06 13.49 -10.01
CA PRO A 37 1.83 14.29 -10.97
C PRO A 37 2.89 15.17 -10.29
N LYS A 38 4.02 15.41 -10.98
CA LYS A 38 5.12 16.22 -10.42
C LYS A 38 4.73 17.67 -10.13
N ASN A 39 3.76 18.20 -10.88
CA ASN A 39 3.22 19.54 -10.71
C ASN A 39 2.09 19.62 -9.68
N THR A 40 2.04 18.69 -8.72
CA THR A 40 1.05 18.73 -7.63
C THR A 40 1.30 19.93 -6.72
N ALA A 41 0.32 20.82 -6.61
CA ALA A 41 0.35 21.97 -5.71
C ALA A 41 -0.13 21.58 -4.30
N LYS A 42 -1.27 20.89 -4.24
CA LYS A 42 -1.94 20.54 -2.99
C LYS A 42 -2.74 19.26 -3.19
N ALA A 43 -2.80 18.43 -2.16
CA ALA A 43 -3.67 17.26 -2.12
C ALA A 43 -4.63 17.38 -0.93
N LYS A 44 -5.94 17.34 -1.18
CA LYS A 44 -6.98 17.23 -0.17
C LYS A 44 -7.34 15.76 -0.05
N ILE A 45 -7.00 15.13 1.08
CA ILE A 45 -7.16 13.69 1.26
C ILE A 45 -8.23 13.43 2.33
N LYS A 46 -9.15 12.53 2.03
CA LYS A 46 -10.12 11.94 2.95
C LYS A 46 -9.93 10.44 2.95
N ASN A 47 -9.69 9.85 4.11
CA ASN A 47 -9.48 8.42 4.26
C ASN A 47 -10.31 7.87 5.42
N SER A 48 -10.84 6.66 5.29
CA SER A 48 -11.66 6.05 6.35
C SER A 48 -10.83 5.39 7.46
N PHE A 49 -9.65 4.85 7.13
CA PHE A 49 -8.76 4.16 8.08
C PHE A 49 -7.33 4.69 8.00
N GLY A 50 -6.58 4.61 9.09
CA GLY A 50 -5.16 4.99 9.12
C GLY A 50 -4.91 6.48 8.89
N ARG A 51 -3.71 6.81 8.39
CA ARG A 51 -3.30 8.19 8.08
C ARG A 51 -2.73 8.27 6.68
N ALA A 52 -3.30 9.14 5.86
CA ALA A 52 -2.80 9.45 4.53
C ALA A 52 -2.21 10.85 4.48
N LYS A 53 -1.06 11.01 3.83
CA LYS A 53 -0.39 12.30 3.65
C LYS A 53 0.23 12.37 2.26
N TYR A 54 0.16 13.54 1.64
CA TYR A 54 0.98 13.82 0.46
C TYR A 54 2.43 14.07 0.87
N GLU A 55 3.35 13.32 0.27
CA GLU A 55 4.80 13.43 0.47
C GLU A 55 5.43 13.93 -0.85
N PRO A 56 5.79 15.23 -0.96
CA PRO A 56 6.32 15.82 -2.18
C PRO A 56 7.64 15.19 -2.65
N GLU A 57 8.51 14.83 -1.70
CA GLU A 57 9.80 14.16 -1.96
C GLU A 57 9.61 12.82 -2.68
N GLN A 58 8.54 12.11 -2.34
CA GLN A 58 8.19 10.83 -2.95
C GLN A 58 7.28 10.97 -4.17
N GLN A 59 6.82 12.20 -4.47
CA GLN A 59 5.85 12.51 -5.51
C GLN A 59 4.60 11.61 -5.41
N ALA A 60 4.15 11.34 -4.19
CA ALA A 60 3.10 10.37 -3.92
C ALA A 60 2.26 10.74 -2.70
N ILE A 61 1.01 10.29 -2.70
CA ILE A 61 0.18 10.18 -1.49
C ILE A 61 0.55 8.86 -0.83
N VAL A 62 1.04 8.93 0.41
CA VAL A 62 1.40 7.75 1.20
C VAL A 62 0.34 7.55 2.26
N TRP A 63 -0.35 6.41 2.17
CA TRP A 63 -1.40 6.01 3.07
C TRP A 63 -0.93 4.86 3.96
N ARG A 64 -0.78 5.13 5.26
CA ARG A 64 -0.29 4.16 6.24
C ARG A 64 -1.42 3.68 7.15
N VAL A 65 -1.55 2.36 7.26
CA VAL A 65 -2.51 1.69 8.16
C VAL A 65 -1.72 0.77 9.10
N LYS A 66 -1.74 1.06 10.40
CA LYS A 66 -0.96 0.32 11.40
C LYS A 66 -1.41 -1.14 11.52
N ARG A 67 -2.72 -1.35 11.53
CA ARG A 67 -3.37 -2.64 11.67
C ARG A 67 -4.58 -2.67 10.74
N PHE A 68 -4.57 -3.58 9.79
CA PHE A 68 -5.63 -3.73 8.79
C PHE A 68 -6.24 -5.13 8.90
N PRO A 69 -7.44 -5.28 9.49
CA PRO A 69 -8.07 -6.58 9.69
C PRO A 69 -8.36 -7.30 8.36
N GLY A 70 -8.33 -8.63 8.36
CA GLY A 70 -8.78 -9.42 7.22
C GLY A 70 -10.26 -9.19 6.93
N LYS A 71 -10.65 -9.34 5.67
CA LYS A 71 -11.98 -9.04 5.11
C LYS A 71 -12.45 -7.58 5.27
N ALA A 72 -11.68 -6.71 5.94
CA ALA A 72 -12.03 -5.31 6.04
C ALA A 72 -11.84 -4.57 4.71
N GLU A 73 -12.65 -3.54 4.53
CA GLU A 73 -12.58 -2.59 3.44
C GLU A 73 -12.19 -1.21 3.97
N CYS A 74 -11.33 -0.51 3.26
CA CYS A 74 -11.05 0.88 3.51
C CYS A 74 -11.02 1.68 2.21
N MET A 75 -11.33 2.96 2.32
CA MET A 75 -11.45 3.86 1.18
C MET A 75 -10.58 5.11 1.39
N LEU A 76 -10.02 5.59 0.29
CA LEU A 76 -9.30 6.85 0.22
C LEU A 76 -9.81 7.64 -0.99
N ALA A 77 -10.26 8.86 -0.73
CA ALA A 77 -10.60 9.84 -1.74
C ALA A 77 -9.60 11.01 -1.64
N ALA A 78 -8.98 11.39 -2.75
CA ALA A 78 -8.06 12.52 -2.78
C ALA A 78 -8.29 13.40 -4.01
N ASP A 79 -8.40 14.70 -3.77
CA ASP A 79 -8.40 15.71 -4.82
C ASP A 79 -7.03 16.39 -4.86
N VAL A 80 -6.35 16.25 -5.99
CA VAL A 80 -5.01 16.76 -6.23
C VAL A 80 -5.09 17.96 -7.16
N ASP A 81 -4.81 19.14 -6.63
CA ASP A 81 -4.74 20.39 -7.39
C ASP A 81 -3.36 20.47 -8.08
N LEU A 82 -3.36 20.74 -9.39
CA LEU A 82 -2.16 20.83 -10.21
C LEU A 82 -1.78 22.28 -10.51
N MET A 83 -0.49 22.59 -10.42
CA MET A 83 0.05 23.85 -10.92
C MET A 83 0.03 23.88 -12.45
N PRO A 84 -0.36 25.01 -13.07
CA PRO A 84 -0.23 25.21 -14.51
C PRO A 84 1.23 25.02 -14.94
N THR A 85 1.44 24.32 -16.06
CA THR A 85 2.78 24.12 -16.63
C THR A 85 2.85 24.72 -18.02
N VAL A 86 3.97 25.39 -18.33
CA VAL A 86 4.22 26.01 -19.65
C VAL A 86 4.33 24.95 -20.75
N ARG A 87 4.81 23.76 -20.41
CA ARG A 87 4.89 22.59 -21.28
C ARG A 87 4.13 21.42 -20.65
N PRO A 88 2.84 21.21 -20.98
CA PRO A 88 2.08 20.10 -20.44
C PRO A 88 2.66 18.79 -20.99
N LYS A 89 3.34 18.03 -20.13
CA LYS A 89 3.79 16.67 -20.44
C LYS A 89 2.74 15.68 -19.95
N ALA A 90 2.40 14.69 -20.78
CA ALA A 90 1.55 13.59 -20.36
C ALA A 90 2.17 12.90 -19.14
N TRP A 91 1.40 12.79 -18.06
CA TRP A 91 1.84 12.11 -16.85
C TRP A 91 1.84 10.60 -17.09
N SER A 92 2.99 9.94 -16.85
CA SER A 92 3.20 8.52 -17.14
C SER A 92 2.49 7.55 -16.21
N ARG A 93 1.74 8.06 -15.21
CA ARG A 93 0.99 7.28 -14.21
C ARG A 93 1.76 6.05 -13.70
N PRO A 94 2.82 6.27 -12.90
CA PRO A 94 3.57 5.16 -12.32
C PRO A 94 2.63 4.21 -11.53
N PRO A 95 3.02 2.95 -11.32
CA PRO A 95 2.21 2.02 -10.54
C PRO A 95 2.06 2.47 -9.09
N ILE A 96 0.95 2.07 -8.48
CA ILE A 96 0.72 2.13 -7.03
C ILE A 96 1.55 1.02 -6.39
N ASN A 97 2.37 1.37 -5.41
CA ASN A 97 3.14 0.38 -4.65
C ASN A 97 2.45 0.10 -3.31
N VAL A 98 2.45 -1.15 -2.87
CA VAL A 98 1.89 -1.52 -1.56
C VAL A 98 2.91 -2.34 -0.79
N GLU A 99 3.17 -1.92 0.45
CA GLU A 99 3.93 -2.67 1.43
C GLU A 99 2.97 -3.14 2.53
N PHE A 100 3.16 -4.37 3.01
CA PHE A 100 2.41 -4.92 4.15
C PHE A 100 3.12 -6.15 4.70
N GLN A 101 2.74 -6.56 5.91
CA GLN A 101 3.11 -7.85 6.48
C GLN A 101 1.88 -8.50 7.10
N VAL A 102 1.70 -9.80 6.92
CA VAL A 102 0.63 -10.58 7.58
C VAL A 102 1.30 -11.67 8.41
N PRO A 103 1.38 -11.48 9.74
CA PRO A 103 1.88 -12.51 10.65
C PRO A 103 0.96 -13.73 10.67
N MET A 104 1.52 -14.91 10.93
CA MET A 104 0.81 -16.19 11.00
C MET A 104 0.03 -16.56 9.73
N PHE A 105 0.38 -15.96 8.59
CA PHE A 105 -0.21 -16.23 7.29
C PHE A 105 0.83 -16.76 6.30
N THR A 106 0.44 -17.73 5.49
CA THR A 106 1.27 -18.31 4.43
C THR A 106 0.56 -18.17 3.08
N ALA A 107 1.00 -17.21 2.26
CA ALA A 107 0.44 -17.03 0.91
C ALA A 107 0.66 -18.24 -0.01
N SER A 108 1.77 -18.97 0.17
CA SER A 108 2.08 -20.18 -0.62
C SER A 108 1.40 -21.45 -0.09
N GLY A 109 0.76 -21.41 1.08
CA GLY A 109 0.25 -22.60 1.76
C GLY A 109 1.32 -23.49 2.39
N VAL A 110 2.60 -23.08 2.40
CA VAL A 110 3.68 -23.86 3.02
C VAL A 110 3.41 -24.07 4.51
N HIS A 111 3.62 -25.29 4.98
CA HIS A 111 3.46 -25.65 6.38
C HIS A 111 4.55 -26.64 6.80
N VAL A 112 5.38 -26.24 7.76
CA VAL A 112 6.41 -27.09 8.38
C VAL A 112 5.72 -28.18 9.19
N ARG A 113 5.85 -29.44 8.77
CA ARG A 113 5.25 -30.59 9.45
C ARG A 113 6.11 -31.10 10.60
N PHE A 114 7.44 -31.10 10.44
CA PHE A 114 8.36 -31.65 11.41
C PHE A 114 9.71 -30.93 11.36
N LEU A 115 10.30 -30.73 12.53
CA LEU A 115 11.67 -30.26 12.72
C LEU A 115 12.39 -31.29 13.61
N ARG A 116 13.29 -32.08 13.01
CA ARG A 116 14.05 -33.11 13.72
C ARG A 116 15.44 -32.59 14.03
N VAL A 117 15.81 -32.61 15.30
CA VAL A 117 17.15 -32.26 15.78
C VAL A 117 17.78 -33.54 16.31
N TYR A 118 19.01 -33.81 15.90
CA TYR A 118 19.79 -34.95 16.40
C TYR A 118 20.98 -34.42 17.19
N ASP A 119 21.08 -34.84 18.44
CA ASP A 119 22.23 -34.58 19.28
C ASP A 119 22.58 -35.85 20.06
N LYS A 120 23.86 -36.21 20.06
CA LYS A 120 24.38 -37.39 20.78
C LYS A 120 24.34 -37.18 22.30
N SER A 121 24.25 -35.93 22.77
CA SER A 121 24.22 -35.59 24.20
C SER A 121 22.85 -35.78 24.86
N GLY A 122 21.78 -36.03 24.09
CA GLY A 122 20.41 -36.12 24.62
C GLY A 122 19.77 -34.76 24.98
N TYR A 123 20.37 -33.65 24.54
CA TYR A 123 19.87 -32.30 24.81
C TYR A 123 18.46 -32.07 24.24
N HIS A 124 17.58 -31.50 25.07
CA HIS A 124 16.22 -31.14 24.69
C HIS A 124 16.17 -29.73 24.09
N THR A 125 15.87 -29.63 22.80
CA THR A 125 15.76 -28.34 22.11
C THR A 125 14.33 -27.81 22.03
N ASN A 126 14.14 -26.54 22.40
CA ASN A 126 12.92 -25.81 22.10
C ASN A 126 12.83 -25.48 20.60
N ARG A 127 11.71 -25.82 19.97
CA ARG A 127 11.48 -25.71 18.53
C ARG A 127 10.24 -24.84 18.29
N TRP A 128 10.41 -23.73 17.59
CA TRP A 128 9.31 -22.83 17.23
C TRP A 128 9.36 -22.47 15.76
N VAL A 129 8.19 -22.24 15.17
CA VAL A 129 8.03 -21.77 13.80
C VAL A 129 7.11 -20.57 13.80
N ARG A 130 7.48 -19.53 13.06
CA ARG A 130 6.63 -18.37 12.82
C ARG A 130 6.53 -18.10 11.33
N TYR A 131 5.30 -17.99 10.85
CA TYR A 131 5.03 -17.58 9.47
C TYR A 131 4.81 -16.08 9.41
N ILE A 132 5.38 -15.45 8.38
CA ILE A 132 5.15 -14.03 8.06
C ILE A 132 5.12 -13.93 6.55
N THR A 133 4.00 -13.46 6.01
CA THR A 133 3.93 -13.05 4.61
C THR A 133 4.25 -11.56 4.53
N LYS A 134 5.19 -11.16 3.67
CA LYS A 134 5.49 -9.75 3.41
C LYS A 134 5.18 -9.42 1.96
N ALA A 135 4.80 -8.18 1.68
CA ALA A 135 4.76 -7.69 0.33
C ALA A 135 6.16 -7.78 -0.31
N GLY A 136 6.24 -8.38 -1.49
CA GLY A 136 7.41 -8.26 -2.38
C GLY A 136 7.29 -7.01 -3.25
N GLY A 137 7.61 -7.13 -4.55
CA GLY A 137 7.34 -6.08 -5.53
C GLY A 137 5.86 -5.92 -5.88
N TYR A 138 5.01 -5.65 -4.88
CA TYR A 138 3.56 -5.57 -5.05
C TYR A 138 3.17 -4.23 -5.66
N GLN A 139 2.94 -4.24 -6.98
CA GLN A 139 2.66 -3.06 -7.79
C GLN A 139 1.35 -3.21 -8.56
N ILE A 140 0.57 -2.13 -8.63
CA ILE A 140 -0.71 -2.08 -9.35
C ILE A 140 -0.64 -0.96 -10.38
N ARG A 141 -0.85 -1.28 -11.67
CA ARG A 141 -0.90 -0.27 -12.76
C ARG A 141 -2.33 0.24 -12.95
N ILE A 142 -2.47 1.53 -13.29
CA ILE A 142 -3.72 2.28 -13.47
C ILE A 142 -3.79 2.95 -14.85
#